data_AF-A0A4U7AQN8-F1
#
_entry.id   AF-A0A4U7AQN8-F1
#
_cell.length_a   1.000
_cell.length_b   1.000
_cell.length_c   1.000
_cell.angle_alpha   90.00
_cell.angle_beta   90.00
_cell.angle_gamma   90.00
#
_symmetry.space_group_name_H-M   'P 1'
#
loop_
_entity.id
_entity.type
_entity.pdbx_description
1 polymer ?
#
loop_
_entity_poly.entity_id
_entity_poly.type
_entity_poly.pdbx_seq_one_letter_code
_entity_poly.pdbx_strand_id
1 'polypeptide(L)'
;MAQTSVVISLLGPDIMQKGLGPKLFSNMYGSTVLPLMREHGVRRIFAMTTLSIKLPEDHWTLIQTLVTNIMWLLLSSKYQAMHNIKDVFVNDAQDIDWTLFRLTGIPGGADEESWRRDRDQGKVFVGYIGLKGWTTSIKRAALARWLVDAAEDGQARWIRKMPAISARA
;
A
#
# COMPACT_ATOMS: atom_id res chain seq x y z
N MET A 1 8.49 11.39 -24.78
CA MET A 1 8.18 11.70 -23.37
C MET A 1 6.98 10.89 -22.95
N ALA A 2 6.95 10.35 -21.73
CA ALA A 2 5.82 9.58 -21.24
C ALA A 2 4.57 10.46 -21.09
N GLN A 3 3.41 9.93 -21.43
CA GLN A 3 2.12 10.57 -21.14
C GLN A 3 1.72 10.40 -19.67
N THR A 4 2.43 9.55 -18.92
CA THR A 4 2.16 9.22 -17.52
C THR A 4 3.08 9.99 -16.60
N SER A 5 2.54 10.59 -15.54
CA SER A 5 3.29 11.29 -14.49
C SER A 5 3.37 10.52 -13.18
N VAL A 6 2.42 9.61 -12.91
CA VAL A 6 2.27 8.88 -11.65
C VAL A 6 1.88 7.42 -11.91
N VAL A 7 2.46 6.49 -11.16
CA VAL A 7 2.06 5.08 -11.13
C VAL A 7 1.28 4.78 -9.84
N ILE A 8 0.11 4.14 -9.95
CA ILE A 8 -0.61 3.57 -8.80
C ILE A 8 -0.57 2.05 -8.95
N SER A 9 0.10 1.38 -8.02
CA SER A 9 0.27 -0.07 -8.03
C SER A 9 -0.49 -0.71 -6.87
N LEU A 10 -1.46 -1.55 -7.24
CA LEU A 10 -2.15 -2.47 -6.32
C LEU A 10 -1.59 -3.90 -6.40
N LEU A 11 -0.38 -4.06 -6.97
CA LEU A 11 0.30 -5.34 -7.05
C LEU A 11 0.71 -5.82 -5.65
N GLY A 12 0.24 -6.99 -5.28
CA GLY A 12 0.58 -7.66 -4.03
C GLY A 12 -0.06 -9.04 -3.94
N PRO A 13 0.37 -9.85 -2.97
CA PRO A 13 -0.16 -11.18 -2.75
C PRO A 13 -1.63 -11.15 -2.33
N ASP A 14 -2.44 -12.02 -2.93
CA ASP A 14 -3.78 -12.33 -2.43
C ASP A 14 -3.68 -13.37 -1.30
N ILE A 15 -4.41 -13.14 -0.21
CA ILE A 15 -4.48 -14.06 0.91
C ILE A 15 -5.07 -15.42 0.53
N MET A 16 -5.88 -15.50 -0.52
CA MET A 16 -6.47 -16.75 -1.01
C MET A 16 -5.58 -17.47 -2.04
N GLN A 17 -4.54 -16.82 -2.55
CA GLN A 17 -3.64 -17.41 -3.53
C GLN A 17 -2.79 -18.53 -2.91
N LYS A 18 -2.75 -19.69 -3.58
CA LYS A 18 -1.89 -20.83 -3.24
C LYS A 18 -0.61 -20.81 -4.07
N GLY A 19 0.46 -21.39 -3.53
CA GLY A 19 1.73 -21.59 -4.27
C GLY A 19 2.48 -20.30 -4.61
N LEU A 20 2.23 -19.19 -3.90
CA LEU A 20 2.91 -17.94 -4.16
C LEU A 20 4.41 -18.06 -3.80
N GLY A 21 5.27 -17.72 -4.76
CA GLY A 21 6.70 -17.51 -4.52
C GLY A 21 6.97 -16.16 -3.84
N PRO A 22 7.80 -16.10 -2.77
CA PRO A 22 8.00 -14.89 -1.98
C PRO A 22 8.70 -13.76 -2.75
N LYS A 23 9.32 -14.04 -3.90
CA LYS A 23 10.03 -13.04 -4.72
C LYS A 23 9.24 -12.55 -5.93
N LEU A 24 8.05 -13.08 -6.19
CA LEU A 24 7.29 -12.77 -7.41
C LEU A 24 7.09 -11.26 -7.58
N PHE A 25 6.49 -10.62 -6.57
CA PHE A 25 6.16 -9.20 -6.65
C PHE A 25 7.40 -8.30 -6.55
N SER A 26 8.38 -8.64 -5.70
CA SER A 26 9.62 -7.88 -5.63
C SER A 26 10.39 -7.90 -6.95
N ASN A 27 10.39 -9.04 -7.66
CA ASN A 27 10.99 -9.15 -8.99
C ASN A 27 10.21 -8.31 -10.02
N MET A 28 8.88 -8.30 -9.98
CA MET A 28 8.09 -7.43 -10.86
C MET A 28 8.43 -5.94 -10.64
N TYR A 29 8.58 -5.51 -9.40
CA TYR A 29 9.00 -4.13 -9.11
C TYR A 29 10.44 -3.86 -9.57
N GLY A 30 11.40 -4.68 -9.15
CA GLY A 30 12.83 -4.46 -9.39
C GLY A 30 13.26 -4.65 -10.85
N SER A 31 12.66 -5.61 -11.55
CA SER A 31 13.06 -5.98 -12.92
C SER A 31 12.18 -5.36 -14.00
N THR A 32 11.02 -4.79 -13.67
CA THR A 32 10.10 -4.25 -14.68
C THR A 32 9.60 -2.85 -14.33
N VAL A 33 8.86 -2.70 -13.22
CA VAL A 33 8.18 -1.43 -12.92
C VAL A 33 9.18 -0.29 -12.72
N LEU A 34 10.17 -0.45 -11.82
CA LEU A 34 11.13 0.61 -11.53
C LEU A 34 12.06 0.92 -12.72
N PRO A 35 12.59 -0.08 -13.47
CA PRO A 35 13.32 0.19 -14.71
C PRO A 35 12.52 0.98 -15.75
N LEU A 36 11.27 0.59 -16.03
CA LEU A 36 10.41 1.29 -16.99
C LEU A 36 10.08 2.72 -16.53
N MET A 37 9.85 2.91 -15.23
CA MET A 37 9.67 4.24 -14.66
C MET A 37 10.88 5.14 -14.95
N ARG A 38 12.11 4.63 -14.75
CA ARG A 38 13.34 5.37 -15.04
C ARG A 38 13.51 5.67 -16.52
N GLU A 39 13.33 4.66 -17.37
CA GLU A 39 13.42 4.80 -18.83
C GLU A 39 12.48 5.89 -19.37
N HIS A 40 11.27 5.96 -18.80
CA HIS A 40 10.24 6.90 -19.21
C HIS A 40 10.22 8.22 -18.43
N GLY A 41 11.13 8.41 -17.46
CA GLY A 41 11.21 9.61 -16.65
C GLY A 41 10.07 9.79 -15.64
N VAL A 42 9.34 8.72 -15.32
CA VAL A 42 8.26 8.72 -14.32
C VAL A 42 8.86 8.55 -12.93
N ARG A 43 8.69 9.55 -12.05
CA ARG A 43 9.33 9.53 -10.72
C ARG A 43 8.39 9.18 -9.57
N ARG A 44 7.07 9.34 -9.72
CA ARG A 44 6.11 9.18 -8.63
C ARG A 44 5.40 7.83 -8.70
N ILE A 45 5.41 7.09 -7.58
CA ILE A 45 4.65 5.83 -7.45
C ILE A 45 4.02 5.70 -6.07
N PHE A 46 2.75 5.26 -6.04
CA PHE A 46 2.07 4.76 -4.86
C PHE A 46 1.94 3.24 -4.99
N ALA A 47 2.57 2.47 -4.10
CA ALA A 47 2.51 1.02 -4.13
C ALA A 47 1.90 0.46 -2.84
N MET A 48 1.00 -0.51 -3.01
CA MET A 48 0.29 -1.14 -1.92
C MET A 48 1.21 -2.05 -1.10
N THR A 49 1.09 -1.95 0.21
CA THR A 49 1.69 -2.88 1.16
C THR A 49 0.69 -3.19 2.29
N THR A 50 1.14 -3.88 3.34
CA THR A 50 0.29 -4.36 4.43
C THR A 50 0.76 -3.86 5.79
N LEU A 51 -0.15 -3.87 6.77
CA LEU A 51 0.13 -3.53 8.16
C LEU A 51 1.17 -4.41 8.87
N SER A 52 1.49 -5.59 8.30
CA SER A 52 2.50 -6.48 8.88
C SER A 52 3.91 -5.88 8.80
N ILE A 53 4.11 -4.87 7.94
CA ILE A 53 5.32 -4.05 7.94
C ILE A 53 5.20 -3.03 9.08
N LYS A 54 5.97 -3.27 10.14
CA LYS A 54 6.09 -2.37 11.29
C LYS A 54 7.09 -1.26 11.02
N LEU A 55 6.75 -0.05 11.43
CA LEU A 55 7.65 1.10 11.44
C LEU A 55 7.95 1.56 12.88
N PRO A 56 9.11 2.18 13.14
CA PRO A 56 9.44 2.76 14.44
C PRO A 56 8.43 3.81 14.94
N GLU A 57 7.78 4.53 14.02
CA GLU A 57 6.80 5.57 14.33
C GLU A 57 5.39 5.01 14.62
N ASP A 58 5.16 3.73 14.37
CA ASP A 58 3.91 3.07 14.72
C ASP A 58 3.77 2.96 16.25
N HIS A 59 2.54 3.12 16.71
CA HIS A 59 2.20 2.90 18.11
C HIS A 59 1.76 1.45 18.29
N TRP A 60 2.04 0.90 19.47
CA TRP A 60 1.63 -0.47 19.76
C TRP A 60 0.11 -0.61 19.64
N THR A 61 -0.33 -1.60 18.86
CA THR A 61 -1.73 -2.01 18.81
C THR A 61 -1.83 -3.53 18.92
N LEU A 62 -2.88 -4.00 19.61
CA LEU A 62 -3.16 -5.42 19.73
C LEU A 62 -3.37 -6.06 18.35
N ILE A 63 -4.09 -5.38 17.46
CA ILE A 63 -4.43 -5.88 16.12
C ILE A 63 -3.19 -6.02 15.25
N GLN A 64 -2.30 -5.02 15.19
CA GLN A 64 -1.08 -5.13 14.39
C GLN A 64 -0.19 -6.27 14.91
N THR A 65 -0.11 -6.43 16.23
CA THR A 65 0.64 -7.52 16.86
C THR A 65 0.06 -8.87 16.47
N LEU A 66 -1.25 -9.06 16.59
CA LEU A 66 -1.93 -10.31 16.23
C LEU A 66 -1.73 -10.67 14.75
N VAL A 67 -2.01 -9.72 13.86
CA VAL A 67 -1.91 -9.95 12.41
C VAL A 67 -0.47 -10.25 12.00
N THR A 68 0.52 -9.53 12.53
CA THR A 68 1.93 -9.79 12.20
C THR A 68 2.33 -11.21 12.60
N ASN A 69 1.95 -11.66 13.81
CA ASN A 69 2.26 -13.01 14.27
C ASN A 69 1.57 -14.09 13.44
N ILE A 70 0.27 -13.93 13.15
CA ILE A 70 -0.49 -14.87 12.32
C ILE A 70 0.11 -14.97 10.91
N MET A 71 0.42 -13.83 10.29
CA MET A 71 1.00 -13.80 8.95
C MET A 71 2.38 -14.47 8.91
N TRP A 72 3.20 -14.21 9.92
CA TRP A 72 4.53 -14.82 10.03
C TRP A 72 4.46 -16.34 10.22
N LEU A 73 3.55 -16.83 11.09
CA LEU A 73 3.40 -18.25 11.41
C LEU A 73 2.71 -19.07 10.30
N LEU A 74 1.59 -18.57 9.77
CA LEU A 74 0.70 -19.35 8.90
C LEU A 74 0.86 -19.02 7.41
N LEU A 75 1.41 -17.85 7.09
CA LEU A 75 1.45 -17.30 5.73
C LEU A 75 2.85 -16.75 5.40
N SER A 76 3.89 -17.46 5.84
CA SER A 76 5.30 -17.04 5.79
C SER A 76 5.75 -16.55 4.40
N SER A 77 5.33 -17.20 3.32
CA SER A 77 5.66 -16.75 1.95
C SER A 77 5.04 -15.38 1.60
N LYS A 78 3.80 -15.14 2.01
CA LYS A 78 3.11 -13.84 1.77
C LYS A 78 3.68 -12.74 2.64
N TYR A 79 4.02 -13.07 3.88
CA TYR A 79 4.75 -12.19 4.78
C TYR A 79 6.10 -11.79 4.16
N GLN A 80 6.89 -12.76 3.71
CA GLN A 80 8.16 -12.52 3.02
C GLN A 80 7.97 -11.70 1.73
N ALA A 81 6.93 -11.97 0.94
CA ALA A 81 6.64 -11.21 -0.27
C ALA A 81 6.46 -9.72 -0.01
N MET A 82 5.71 -9.37 1.04
CA MET A 82 5.51 -7.96 1.41
C MET A 82 6.79 -7.30 1.91
N HIS A 83 7.63 -8.03 2.65
CA HIS A 83 8.94 -7.52 3.07
C HIS A 83 9.90 -7.36 1.90
N ASN A 84 9.92 -8.30 0.95
CA ASN A 84 10.76 -8.22 -0.24
C ASN A 84 10.34 -7.03 -1.13
N ILE A 85 9.04 -6.74 -1.26
CA ILE A 85 8.57 -5.52 -1.94
C ILE A 85 9.17 -4.29 -1.24
N LYS A 86 8.99 -4.19 0.08
CA LYS A 86 9.52 -3.07 0.87
C LYS A 86 11.03 -2.90 0.68
N ASP A 87 11.79 -3.99 0.73
CA ASP A 87 13.25 -3.95 0.60
C ASP A 87 13.69 -3.45 -0.80
N VAL A 88 13.01 -3.83 -1.89
CA VAL A 88 13.29 -3.29 -3.24
C VAL A 88 13.12 -1.76 -3.27
N PHE A 89 12.04 -1.22 -2.69
CA PHE A 89 11.83 0.22 -2.71
C PHE A 89 12.83 0.98 -1.81
N VAL A 90 13.15 0.43 -0.63
CA VAL A 90 14.08 1.07 0.32
C VAL A 90 15.52 1.06 -0.21
N ASN A 91 15.94 -0.05 -0.82
CA ASN A 91 17.33 -0.24 -1.22
C ASN A 91 17.57 0.24 -2.66
N ASP A 92 16.65 -0.04 -3.58
CA ASP A 92 16.92 0.07 -5.01
C ASP A 92 16.19 1.24 -5.67
N ALA A 93 15.30 1.96 -4.97
CA ALA A 93 14.47 3.02 -5.54
C ALA A 93 14.73 4.41 -4.91
N GLN A 94 15.99 4.70 -4.59
CA GLN A 94 16.41 5.98 -3.98
C GLN A 94 16.11 7.19 -4.88
N ASP A 95 16.14 7.02 -6.20
CA ASP A 95 15.85 8.03 -7.22
C ASP A 95 14.35 8.23 -7.50
N ILE A 96 13.51 7.34 -6.97
CA ILE A 96 12.06 7.32 -7.17
C ILE A 96 11.36 7.92 -5.95
N ASP A 97 10.37 8.76 -6.20
CA ASP A 97 9.52 9.37 -5.18
C ASP A 97 8.39 8.39 -4.82
N TRP A 98 8.73 7.29 -4.14
CA TRP A 98 7.75 6.25 -3.81
C TRP A 98 6.96 6.55 -2.53
N THR A 99 5.75 6.00 -2.42
CA THR A 99 4.98 5.91 -1.16
C THR A 99 4.42 4.49 -1.05
N LEU A 100 4.81 3.78 0.01
CA LEU A 100 4.32 2.42 0.28
C LEU A 100 3.12 2.47 1.22
N PHE A 101 1.92 2.63 0.70
CA PHE A 101 0.76 2.77 1.58
C PHE A 101 0.34 1.41 2.16
N ARG A 102 0.19 1.35 3.48
CA ARG A 102 -0.12 0.13 4.22
C ARG A 102 -1.63 0.01 4.40
N LEU A 103 -2.19 -1.11 3.94
CA LEU A 103 -3.60 -1.43 4.06
C LEU A 103 -3.85 -2.63 4.96
N THR A 104 -5.10 -2.71 5.41
CA THR A 104 -5.67 -3.74 6.26
C THR A 104 -6.87 -4.36 5.54
N GLY A 105 -8.10 -4.21 6.06
CA GLY A 105 -9.31 -4.62 5.37
C GLY A 105 -9.76 -3.60 4.32
N ILE A 106 -10.07 -4.07 3.11
CA ILE A 106 -10.68 -3.26 2.04
C ILE A 106 -12.08 -3.76 1.66
N PRO A 107 -13.08 -3.65 2.55
CA PRO A 107 -14.45 -4.05 2.26
C PRO A 107 -15.12 -3.15 1.22
N GLY A 108 -16.25 -3.63 0.67
CA GLY A 108 -17.02 -2.95 -0.36
C GLY A 108 -16.99 -3.71 -1.69
N GLY A 109 -18.04 -3.54 -2.48
CA GLY A 109 -18.17 -4.10 -3.82
C GLY A 109 -17.40 -3.30 -4.87
N ALA A 110 -17.31 -3.87 -6.08
CA ALA A 110 -16.75 -3.21 -7.27
C ALA A 110 -17.86 -2.67 -8.20
N ASP A 111 -19.12 -2.98 -7.91
CA ASP A 111 -20.29 -2.49 -8.65
C ASP A 111 -20.54 -0.99 -8.39
N GLU A 112 -21.21 -0.34 -9.35
CA GLU A 112 -21.50 1.10 -9.31
C GLU A 112 -22.28 1.50 -8.05
N GLU A 113 -23.24 0.68 -7.63
CA GLU A 113 -24.07 0.95 -6.45
C GLU A 113 -23.21 0.99 -5.18
N SER A 114 -22.39 -0.03 -4.97
CA SER A 114 -21.42 -0.08 -3.87
C SER A 114 -20.43 1.08 -3.93
N TRP A 115 -19.94 1.43 -5.12
CA TRP A 115 -19.03 2.55 -5.28
C TRP A 115 -19.67 3.88 -4.90
N ARG A 116 -20.88 4.18 -5.39
CA ARG A 116 -21.63 5.41 -5.09
C ARG A 116 -21.95 5.52 -3.61
N ARG A 117 -22.34 4.41 -2.98
CA ARG A 117 -22.68 4.37 -1.55
C ARG A 117 -21.44 4.62 -0.67
N ASP A 118 -20.31 4.04 -1.03
CA ASP A 118 -19.14 3.99 -0.15
C ASP A 118 -18.13 5.14 -0.39
N ARG A 119 -18.18 5.85 -1.54
CA ARG A 119 -17.20 6.91 -1.92
C ARG A 119 -17.19 8.15 -1.04
N ASP A 120 -18.31 8.43 -0.37
CA ASP A 120 -18.49 9.63 0.48
C ASP A 120 -18.61 9.26 1.97
N GLN A 121 -18.41 7.99 2.33
CA GLN A 121 -18.48 7.52 3.71
C GLN A 121 -17.20 7.86 4.48
N GLY A 122 -17.20 9.06 5.07
CA GLY A 122 -16.24 9.46 6.09
C GLY A 122 -14.92 10.00 5.54
N LYS A 123 -14.11 10.54 6.45
CA LYS A 123 -12.77 11.06 6.12
C LYS A 123 -11.78 9.91 6.06
N VAL A 124 -10.78 10.04 5.20
CA VAL A 124 -9.65 9.09 5.13
C VAL A 124 -8.59 9.48 6.16
N PHE A 125 -8.13 8.50 6.93
CA PHE A 125 -6.96 8.62 7.78
C PHE A 125 -5.70 8.28 6.97
N VAL A 126 -4.66 9.12 7.11
CA VAL A 126 -3.34 8.92 6.52
C VAL A 126 -2.30 9.22 7.59
N GLY A 127 -1.58 8.21 8.06
CA GLY A 127 -0.63 8.37 9.16
C GLY A 127 -0.01 7.07 9.62
N TYR A 128 0.70 7.08 10.75
CA TYR A 128 1.27 5.88 11.35
C TYR A 128 0.21 5.06 12.09
N ILE A 129 0.43 3.75 12.18
CA ILE A 129 -0.52 2.81 12.81
C ILE A 129 -0.63 3.15 14.30
N GLY A 130 -1.85 3.07 14.84
CA GLY A 130 -2.14 3.31 16.25
C GLY A 130 -2.21 4.78 16.67
N LEU A 131 -1.95 5.73 15.76
CA LEU A 131 -2.24 7.14 16.02
C LEU A 131 -3.75 7.41 16.13
N LYS A 132 -4.12 8.48 16.84
CA LYS A 132 -5.52 8.89 17.01
C LYS A 132 -6.22 9.05 15.65
N GLY A 133 -7.34 8.35 15.49
CA GLY A 133 -8.14 8.34 14.26
C GLY A 133 -7.81 7.20 13.29
N TRP A 134 -6.77 6.40 13.53
CA TRP A 134 -6.49 5.19 12.75
C TRP A 134 -7.54 4.11 13.02
N THR A 135 -7.95 3.39 11.97
CA THR A 135 -8.84 2.22 12.07
C THR A 135 -8.29 1.04 11.26
N THR A 136 -9.02 -0.08 11.31
CA THR A 136 -8.56 -1.37 10.77
C THR A 136 -9.10 -1.69 9.39
N SER A 137 -9.77 -0.74 8.73
CA SER A 137 -10.24 -0.93 7.36
C SER A 137 -10.51 0.39 6.64
N ILE A 138 -10.63 0.33 5.32
CA ILE A 138 -11.12 1.43 4.47
C ILE A 138 -12.00 0.84 3.36
N LYS A 139 -13.10 1.52 3.01
CA LYS A 139 -13.93 1.09 1.88
C LYS A 139 -13.14 1.20 0.56
N ARG A 140 -13.32 0.24 -0.36
CA ARG A 140 -12.65 0.25 -1.68
C ARG A 140 -12.87 1.56 -2.43
N ALA A 141 -14.09 2.10 -2.42
CA ALA A 141 -14.43 3.36 -3.10
C ALA A 141 -13.71 4.57 -2.48
N ALA A 142 -13.66 4.66 -1.15
CA ALA A 142 -12.95 5.72 -0.44
C ALA A 142 -11.42 5.64 -0.66
N LEU A 143 -10.85 4.43 -0.69
CA LEU A 143 -9.46 4.22 -1.05
C LEU A 143 -9.16 4.64 -2.49
N ALA A 144 -10.01 4.25 -3.44
CA ALA A 144 -9.86 4.63 -4.85
C ALA A 144 -9.88 6.15 -5.03
N ARG A 145 -10.83 6.84 -4.39
CA ARG A 145 -10.88 8.30 -4.35
C ARG A 145 -9.59 8.89 -3.79
N TRP A 146 -9.14 8.41 -2.63
CA TRP A 146 -7.91 8.92 -2.02
C TRP A 146 -6.68 8.72 -2.91
N LEU A 147 -6.60 7.60 -3.64
CA LEU A 147 -5.49 7.33 -4.57
C LEU A 147 -5.50 8.29 -5.77
N VAL A 148 -6.68 8.65 -6.29
CA VAL A 148 -6.82 9.67 -7.35
C VAL A 148 -6.39 11.03 -6.82
N ASP A 149 -6.97 11.47 -5.69
CA ASP A 149 -6.62 12.74 -5.05
C ASP A 149 -5.10 12.81 -4.76
N ALA A 150 -4.51 11.71 -4.29
CA ALA A 150 -3.08 11.62 -4.00
C ALA A 150 -2.18 11.64 -5.24
N ALA A 151 -2.68 11.14 -6.37
CA ALA A 151 -1.96 11.21 -7.64
C ALA A 151 -1.97 12.65 -8.21
N GLU A 152 -3.02 13.42 -7.94
CA GLU A 152 -3.14 14.82 -8.36
C GLU A 152 -2.37 15.78 -7.44
N ASP A 153 -2.51 15.65 -6.12
CA ASP A 153 -1.86 16.53 -5.13
C ASP A 153 -0.42 16.09 -4.77
N GLY A 154 -0.04 14.90 -5.22
CA GLY A 154 1.28 14.29 -5.04
C GLY A 154 1.56 13.75 -3.63
N GLN A 155 0.80 14.10 -2.59
CA GLN A 155 1.03 13.72 -1.18
C GLN A 155 2.52 13.80 -0.76
N ALA A 156 3.21 14.90 -1.11
CA ALA A 156 4.68 15.01 -1.01
C ALA A 156 5.26 14.67 0.39
N ARG A 157 4.52 14.92 1.47
CA ARG A 157 4.91 14.57 2.85
C ARG A 157 5.17 13.07 3.09
N TRP A 158 4.66 12.21 2.20
CA TRP A 158 4.78 10.75 2.26
C TRP A 158 5.77 10.17 1.24
N ILE A 159 6.54 11.01 0.54
CA ILE A 159 7.65 10.55 -0.30
C ILE A 159 8.66 9.79 0.57
N ARG A 160 9.04 8.60 0.09
CA ARG A 160 9.90 7.61 0.75
C ARG A 160 9.42 7.20 2.15
N LYS A 161 8.10 7.15 2.35
CA LYS A 161 7.46 6.73 3.61
C LYS A 161 6.38 5.69 3.37
N MET A 162 5.92 5.07 4.46
CA MET A 162 4.90 4.01 4.43
C MET A 162 3.71 4.34 5.34
N PRO A 163 2.87 5.33 5.00
CA PRO A 163 1.68 5.64 5.82
C PRO A 163 0.67 4.50 5.78
N ALA A 164 -0.06 4.29 6.86
CA ALA A 164 -1.29 3.51 6.86
C ALA A 164 -2.45 4.36 6.32
N ILE A 165 -3.30 3.72 5.52
CA ILE A 165 -4.53 4.30 4.97
C ILE A 165 -5.71 3.53 5.53
N SER A 166 -6.64 4.23 6.18
CA SER A 166 -7.82 3.63 6.80
C SER A 166 -8.99 4.62 6.80
N ALA A 167 -10.19 4.16 7.13
CA ALA A 167 -11.28 5.06 7.52
C ALA A 167 -10.85 5.83 8.78
N ARG A 168 -11.27 7.08 8.91
CA ARG A 168 -11.01 7.87 10.11
C ARG A 168 -12.11 7.64 11.15
N ALA A 169 -11.71 7.28 12.37
CA ALA A 169 -12.60 7.26 13.53
C ALA A 169 -13.00 8.66 14.00
#